data_AF-A0A0C2PR26-F1
#
_entry.id   AF-A0A0C2PR26-F1
#
_cell.length_a   1.000
_cell.length_b   1.000
_cell.length_c   1.000
_cell.angle_alpha   90.00
_cell.angle_beta   90.00
_cell.angle_gamma   90.00
#
_symmetry.space_group_name_H-M   'P 1'
#
loop_
_entity.id
_entity.type
_entity.pdbx_description
1 polymer ?
#
loop_
_entity_poly.entity_id
_entity_poly.type
_entity_poly.pdbx_seq_one_letter_code
_entity_poly.pdbx_strand_id
1 'polypeptide(L)'
;MVPRPCDVNGEFLPRNTPPPPRDDTVDWTPFADRPSFEFADLQFRKIESSRGEVDDLLQILAAKNVLDGCNHEPIFCNSQDLEETIDDIPFGEVLWTSFQARYTGPLDESSPSWKRAVYTVHTRDSLAAARGMAGSPNFDGKFDYIPYEEYTAPNSRRFCNLMSGRWAYRKATSISIDQNTHGSMLVPIVLGADKTTVSVATGHQEFHPVYMSLGNIHNDMRRAHREAVIPLAFLSIPKTSREHDDDDEFCLFKKQLYHSSLAQILSPLRNGMTNPEVVRCPDGHFCWVIFELGPFIADYPEQVYLAGIVSGWCPK
;
A
#
# COMPACT_ATOMS: atom_id res chain seq x y z
N MET A 1 -5.24 -19.28 19.57
CA MET A 1 -4.00 -19.99 19.21
C MET A 1 -2.89 -18.97 19.04
N VAL A 2 -1.66 -19.31 19.39
CA VAL A 2 -0.48 -18.43 19.25
C VAL A 2 0.20 -18.77 17.92
N PRO A 3 0.43 -17.80 17.01
CA PRO A 3 1.25 -17.99 15.83
C PRO A 3 2.63 -18.53 16.22
N ARG A 4 3.18 -19.40 15.39
CA ARG A 4 4.49 -20.00 15.68
C ARG A 4 5.56 -19.34 14.81
N PRO A 5 6.68 -18.90 15.41
CA PRO A 5 7.81 -18.45 14.62
C PRO A 5 8.36 -19.62 13.79
N CYS A 6 8.83 -19.29 12.60
CA CYS A 6 9.47 -20.20 11.66
C CYS A 6 10.77 -19.58 11.15
N ASP A 7 11.57 -20.35 10.42
CA ASP A 7 12.71 -19.84 9.67
C ASP A 7 12.25 -19.27 8.31
N VAL A 8 13.22 -18.82 7.50
CA VAL A 8 12.95 -18.28 6.14
C VAL A 8 12.34 -19.31 5.18
N ASN A 9 12.52 -20.61 5.47
CA ASN A 9 11.97 -21.71 4.67
C ASN A 9 10.58 -22.14 5.14
N GLY A 10 10.08 -21.57 6.24
CA GLY A 10 8.79 -21.90 6.82
C GLY A 10 8.82 -23.10 7.78
N GLU A 11 10.00 -23.55 8.24
CA GLU A 11 10.09 -24.59 9.26
C GLU A 11 9.91 -23.98 10.66
N PHE A 12 8.97 -24.52 11.45
CA PHE A 12 8.69 -23.99 12.78
C PHE A 12 9.87 -24.12 13.73
N LEU A 13 10.17 -23.03 14.42
CA LEU A 13 11.26 -22.95 15.37
C LEU A 13 10.85 -23.46 16.76
N PRO A 14 11.80 -23.95 17.57
CA PRO A 14 11.58 -24.17 19.00
C PRO A 14 11.04 -22.92 19.69
N ARG A 15 10.30 -23.12 20.79
CA ARG A 15 9.83 -22.00 21.60
C ARG A 15 11.03 -21.18 22.10
N ASN A 16 10.88 -19.86 22.08
CA ASN A 16 11.87 -18.88 22.54
C ASN A 16 13.16 -18.79 21.71
N THR A 17 13.20 -19.33 20.49
CA THR A 17 14.30 -19.06 19.56
C THR A 17 14.38 -17.55 19.26
N PRO A 18 15.54 -16.89 19.42
CA PRO A 18 15.67 -15.47 19.11
C PRO A 18 15.49 -15.22 17.59
N PRO A 19 15.03 -14.02 17.20
CA PRO A 19 14.90 -13.69 15.79
C PRO A 19 16.28 -13.64 15.13
N PRO A 20 16.38 -13.95 13.82
CA PRO A 20 17.61 -13.70 13.08
C PRO A 20 17.96 -12.20 13.15
N PRO A 21 19.25 -11.84 13.25
CA PRO A 21 19.66 -10.43 13.31
C PRO A 21 19.13 -9.66 12.10
N ARG A 22 18.82 -8.38 12.30
CA ARG A 22 18.59 -7.45 11.19
C ARG A 22 19.96 -7.01 10.68
N ASP A 23 20.06 -6.86 9.36
CA ASP A 23 21.21 -6.21 8.77
C ASP A 23 21.00 -4.70 8.96
N ASP A 24 21.53 -4.18 10.07
CA ASP A 24 21.49 -2.75 10.40
C ASP A 24 22.76 -2.04 9.90
N THR A 25 23.47 -2.63 8.93
CA THR A 25 24.60 -1.94 8.30
C THR A 25 24.11 -0.68 7.61
N VAL A 26 24.84 0.42 7.83
CA VAL A 26 24.53 1.68 7.17
C VAL A 26 24.90 1.51 5.70
N ASP A 27 23.87 1.31 4.89
CA ASP A 27 23.97 1.21 3.44
C ASP A 27 23.44 2.49 2.80
N TRP A 28 24.28 3.10 1.95
CA TRP A 28 23.89 4.27 1.16
C TRP A 28 23.42 3.88 -0.23
N THR A 29 23.42 2.59 -0.59
CA THR A 29 22.99 2.10 -1.91
C THR A 29 21.63 2.67 -2.28
N PRO A 30 21.47 3.23 -3.50
CA PRO A 30 22.40 3.21 -4.63
C PRO A 30 23.40 4.38 -4.66
N PHE A 31 23.37 5.26 -3.67
CA PHE A 31 24.28 6.40 -3.57
C PHE A 31 25.70 5.93 -3.24
N ALA A 32 26.68 6.56 -3.88
CA ALA A 32 28.10 6.23 -3.68
C ALA A 32 28.55 6.46 -2.22
N ASP A 33 27.99 7.46 -1.54
CA ASP A 33 28.31 7.81 -0.17
C ASP A 33 27.19 8.61 0.53
N ARG A 34 27.43 8.90 1.83
CA ARG A 34 26.53 9.70 2.67
C ARG A 34 26.27 11.10 2.10
N PRO A 35 27.28 11.91 1.71
CA PRO A 35 27.04 13.20 1.06
C PRO A 35 26.14 13.14 -0.17
N SER A 36 26.30 12.15 -1.05
CA SER A 36 25.42 11.98 -2.22
C SER A 36 23.98 11.72 -1.82
N PHE A 37 23.76 10.85 -0.84
CA PHE A 37 22.42 10.64 -0.26
C PHE A 37 21.84 11.93 0.34
N GLU A 38 22.60 12.64 1.17
CA GLU A 38 22.13 13.87 1.83
C GLU A 38 21.81 14.99 0.83
N PHE A 39 22.59 15.10 -0.25
CA PHE A 39 22.31 16.02 -1.34
C PHE A 39 20.99 15.66 -2.05
N ALA A 40 20.80 14.38 -2.37
CA ALA A 40 19.58 13.89 -3.00
C ALA A 40 18.35 14.08 -2.10
N ASP A 41 18.42 13.71 -0.81
CA ASP A 41 17.34 13.91 0.17
C ASP A 41 16.97 15.40 0.29
N LEU A 42 17.97 16.27 0.36
CA LEU A 42 17.76 17.71 0.46
C LEU A 42 17.06 18.26 -0.78
N GLN A 43 17.53 17.90 -1.97
CA GLN A 43 16.94 18.38 -3.21
C GLN A 43 15.55 17.82 -3.45
N PHE A 44 15.36 16.52 -3.25
CA PHE A 44 14.11 15.84 -3.56
C PHE A 44 12.99 16.15 -2.56
N ARG A 45 13.30 16.25 -1.26
CA ARG A 45 12.25 16.39 -0.22
C ARG A 45 12.03 17.79 0.31
N LYS A 46 12.99 18.71 0.13
CA LYS A 46 12.94 20.03 0.82
C LYS A 46 13.06 21.20 -0.13
N ILE A 47 14.04 21.18 -1.02
CA ILE A 47 14.31 22.33 -1.90
C ILE A 47 13.42 22.26 -3.14
N GLU A 48 13.22 21.08 -3.71
CA GLU A 48 12.40 20.84 -4.90
C GLU A 48 12.79 21.77 -6.08
N SER A 49 14.09 22.00 -6.26
CA SER A 49 14.63 22.82 -7.35
C SER A 49 14.26 22.24 -8.71
N SER A 50 14.14 23.12 -9.72
CA SER A 50 13.99 22.69 -11.10
C SER A 50 15.26 21.98 -11.61
N ARG A 51 15.11 21.11 -12.62
CA ARG A 51 16.25 20.40 -13.23
C ARG A 51 17.40 21.32 -13.63
N GLY A 52 17.09 22.48 -14.23
CA GLY A 52 18.10 23.47 -14.61
C GLY A 52 18.85 24.08 -13.43
N GLU A 53 18.15 24.38 -12.32
CA GLU A 53 18.80 24.88 -11.09
C GLU A 53 19.68 23.81 -10.44
N VAL A 54 19.28 22.54 -10.50
CA VAL A 54 20.10 21.42 -10.03
C VAL A 54 21.36 21.28 -10.89
N ASP A 55 21.23 21.34 -12.22
CA ASP A 55 22.38 21.29 -13.14
C ASP A 55 23.37 22.44 -12.87
N ASP A 56 22.87 23.67 -12.71
CA ASP A 56 23.70 24.84 -12.40
C ASP A 56 24.44 24.65 -11.05
N LEU A 57 23.75 24.14 -10.02
CA LEU A 57 24.35 23.88 -8.71
C LEU A 57 25.44 22.80 -8.78
N LEU A 58 25.19 21.69 -9.49
CA LEU A 58 26.16 20.61 -9.67
C LEU A 58 27.40 21.10 -10.42
N GLN A 59 27.23 21.96 -11.43
CA GLN A 59 28.35 22.60 -12.13
C GLN A 59 29.19 23.50 -11.21
N ILE A 60 28.53 24.30 -10.36
CA ILE A 60 29.23 25.15 -9.37
C ILE A 60 30.05 24.30 -8.40
N LEU A 61 29.47 23.21 -7.88
CA LEU A 61 30.14 22.29 -6.96
C LEU A 61 31.33 21.59 -7.65
N ALA A 62 31.16 21.13 -8.89
CA ALA A 62 32.23 20.51 -9.67
C ALA A 62 33.38 21.50 -9.93
N ALA A 63 33.09 22.75 -10.30
CA ALA A 63 34.10 23.78 -10.49
C ALA A 63 34.86 24.11 -9.19
N LYS A 64 34.16 24.14 -8.05
CA LYS A 64 34.76 24.37 -6.74
C LYS A 64 35.69 23.23 -6.32
N ASN A 65 35.28 21.98 -6.55
CA ASN A 65 36.07 20.77 -6.29
C ASN A 65 37.44 20.84 -7.01
N VAL A 66 37.44 21.22 -8.29
CA VAL A 66 38.67 21.43 -9.07
C VAL A 66 39.56 22.53 -8.47
N LEU A 67 38.98 23.66 -8.06
CA LEU A 67 39.73 24.78 -7.46
C LEU A 67 40.38 24.42 -6.12
N ASP A 68 39.74 23.54 -5.34
CA ASP A 68 40.27 23.08 -4.05
C ASP A 68 41.36 22.01 -4.20
N GLY A 69 41.70 21.62 -5.44
CA GLY A 69 42.68 20.58 -5.72
C GLY A 69 42.20 19.18 -5.34
N CYS A 70 40.90 19.03 -5.07
CA CYS A 70 40.27 17.75 -4.85
C CYS A 70 40.00 17.10 -6.21
N ASN A 71 40.39 15.84 -6.36
CA ASN A 71 40.23 15.07 -7.59
C ASN A 71 39.11 14.01 -7.43
N HIS A 72 38.10 14.35 -6.63
CA HIS A 72 36.94 13.49 -6.39
C HIS A 72 35.94 13.63 -7.54
N GLU A 73 35.21 12.56 -7.82
CA GLU A 73 34.09 12.61 -8.75
C GLU A 73 33.01 13.59 -8.24
N PRO A 74 32.27 14.24 -9.14
CA PRO A 74 31.14 15.09 -8.74
C PRO A 74 30.07 14.23 -8.05
N ILE A 75 29.32 14.85 -7.12
CA ILE A 75 28.27 14.17 -6.35
C ILE A 75 27.23 13.52 -7.29
N PHE A 76 26.86 14.23 -8.36
CA PHE A 76 26.11 13.75 -9.52
C PHE A 76 26.59 14.51 -10.77
N CYS A 77 26.49 13.89 -11.94
CA CYS A 77 26.90 14.49 -13.21
C CYS A 77 25.93 15.61 -13.66
N ASN A 78 24.63 15.40 -13.42
CA ASN A 78 23.54 16.32 -13.76
C ASN A 78 22.26 15.88 -13.02
N SER A 79 21.16 16.60 -13.23
CA SER A 79 19.83 16.30 -12.69
C SER A 79 19.28 14.95 -13.14
N GLN A 80 19.60 14.47 -14.34
CA GLN A 80 19.19 13.16 -14.81
C GLN A 80 19.89 12.03 -14.04
N ASP A 81 21.20 12.14 -13.81
CA ASP A 81 21.99 11.18 -13.00
C ASP A 81 21.46 11.11 -11.55
N LEU A 82 21.11 12.27 -10.97
CA LEU A 82 20.42 12.34 -9.69
C LEU A 82 19.08 11.59 -9.70
N GLU A 83 18.22 11.86 -10.68
CA GLU A 83 16.90 11.23 -10.80
C GLU A 83 17.01 9.72 -11.05
N GLU A 84 17.92 9.29 -11.93
CA GLU A 84 18.20 7.87 -12.20
C GLU A 84 18.70 7.16 -10.93
N THR A 85 19.59 7.79 -10.15
CA THR A 85 20.05 7.23 -8.87
C THR A 85 18.91 7.12 -7.86
N ILE A 86 18.00 8.10 -7.81
CA ILE A 86 16.80 8.03 -6.94
C ILE A 86 15.86 6.91 -7.40
N ASP A 87 15.66 6.76 -8.70
CA ASP A 87 14.80 5.70 -9.28
C ASP A 87 15.40 4.30 -9.08
N ASP A 88 16.73 4.18 -8.97
CA ASP A 88 17.46 2.93 -8.71
C ASP A 88 17.42 2.49 -7.24
N ILE A 89 16.77 3.25 -6.33
CA ILE A 89 16.69 2.88 -4.91
C ILE A 89 16.00 1.51 -4.78
N PRO A 90 16.71 0.46 -4.30
CA PRO A 90 16.16 -0.89 -4.24
C PRO A 90 15.27 -1.10 -3.01
N PHE A 91 15.23 -0.11 -2.12
CA PHE A 91 14.54 -0.14 -0.84
C PHE A 91 13.34 0.81 -0.84
N GLY A 92 12.25 0.40 -0.17
CA GLY A 92 11.24 1.34 0.31
C GLY A 92 9.96 1.46 -0.52
N GLU A 93 9.93 1.18 -1.83
CA GLU A 93 8.65 1.24 -2.56
C GLU A 93 8.36 0.02 -3.43
N VAL A 94 7.13 -0.47 -3.30
CA VAL A 94 6.54 -1.34 -4.30
C VAL A 94 6.24 -0.48 -5.53
N LEU A 95 6.95 -0.75 -6.61
CA LEU A 95 6.83 0.02 -7.85
C LEU A 95 5.38 0.14 -8.33
N TRP A 96 5.05 1.33 -8.82
CA TRP A 96 3.78 1.58 -9.49
C TRP A 96 3.75 0.89 -10.85
N THR A 97 2.66 0.18 -11.09
CA THR A 97 2.33 -0.43 -12.38
C THR A 97 1.00 0.12 -12.86
N SER A 98 0.67 -0.12 -14.13
CA SER A 98 -0.61 0.31 -14.69
C SER A 98 -1.27 -0.82 -15.45
N PHE A 99 -2.59 -0.90 -15.37
CA PHE A 99 -3.39 -1.75 -16.25
C PHE A 99 -4.57 -0.96 -16.82
N GLN A 100 -5.10 -1.45 -17.94
CA GLN A 100 -6.18 -0.80 -18.66
C GLN A 100 -7.44 -1.66 -18.59
N ALA A 101 -8.58 -1.00 -18.42
CA ALA A 101 -9.91 -1.58 -18.51
C ALA A 101 -10.70 -0.88 -19.62
N ARG A 102 -11.63 -1.61 -20.24
CA ARG A 102 -12.55 -1.08 -21.24
C ARG A 102 -13.89 -1.80 -21.15
N TYR A 103 -14.93 -1.16 -21.63
CA TYR A 103 -16.23 -1.81 -21.82
C TYR A 103 -16.09 -2.91 -22.88
N THR A 104 -16.72 -4.07 -22.62
CA THR A 104 -16.63 -5.26 -23.48
C THR A 104 -17.98 -5.70 -24.05
N GLY A 105 -19.04 -4.92 -23.83
CA GLY A 105 -20.36 -5.21 -24.38
C GLY A 105 -20.50 -4.78 -25.85
N PRO A 106 -21.71 -4.92 -26.42
CA PRO A 106 -22.00 -4.54 -27.80
C PRO A 106 -21.73 -3.05 -28.07
N LEU A 107 -21.16 -2.76 -29.24
CA LEU A 107 -20.90 -1.42 -29.74
C LEU A 107 -21.60 -1.22 -31.09
N ASP A 108 -22.27 -0.08 -31.25
CA ASP A 108 -22.82 0.41 -32.52
C ASP A 108 -22.26 1.81 -32.82
N GLU A 109 -22.66 2.44 -33.93
CA GLU A 109 -22.20 3.79 -34.30
C GLU A 109 -22.71 4.86 -33.33
N SER A 110 -23.93 4.70 -32.81
CA SER A 110 -24.57 5.61 -31.83
C SER A 110 -24.05 5.49 -30.40
N SER A 111 -23.19 4.50 -30.12
CA SER A 111 -22.77 4.21 -28.75
C SER A 111 -22.05 5.41 -28.12
N PRO A 112 -22.28 5.70 -26.84
CA PRO A 112 -21.65 6.83 -26.17
C PRO A 112 -20.14 6.64 -26.05
N SER A 113 -19.40 7.75 -25.95
CA SER A 113 -17.93 7.75 -25.93
C SER A 113 -17.33 6.93 -24.80
N TRP A 114 -18.01 6.84 -23.66
CA TRP A 114 -17.57 6.07 -22.49
C TRP A 114 -17.41 4.57 -22.80
N LYS A 115 -18.22 4.00 -23.71
CA LYS A 115 -18.10 2.59 -24.13
C LYS A 115 -16.83 2.31 -24.94
N ARG A 116 -16.23 3.33 -25.56
CA ARG A 116 -14.99 3.22 -26.35
C ARG A 116 -13.76 3.72 -25.59
N ALA A 117 -13.96 4.30 -24.41
CA ALA A 117 -12.89 4.84 -23.61
C ALA A 117 -12.02 3.73 -23.00
N VAL A 118 -10.73 4.05 -22.85
CA VAL A 118 -9.78 3.23 -22.10
C VAL A 118 -9.61 3.84 -20.72
N TYR A 119 -9.76 3.01 -19.71
CA TYR A 119 -9.70 3.40 -18.31
C TYR A 119 -8.42 2.84 -17.69
N THR A 120 -7.43 3.71 -17.49
CA THR A 120 -6.15 3.34 -16.88
C THR A 120 -6.26 3.38 -15.36
N VAL A 121 -5.80 2.32 -14.70
CA VAL A 121 -5.65 2.23 -13.25
C VAL A 121 -4.17 2.09 -12.94
N HIS A 122 -3.69 2.92 -12.02
CA HIS A 122 -2.33 2.84 -11.49
C HIS A 122 -2.36 2.10 -10.15
N THR A 123 -1.49 1.12 -9.93
CA THR A 123 -1.50 0.29 -8.72
C THR A 123 -0.10 -0.20 -8.36
N ARG A 124 0.13 -0.40 -7.06
CA ARG A 124 1.25 -1.18 -6.53
C ARG A 124 0.83 -2.66 -6.40
N ASP A 125 1.81 -3.57 -6.33
CA ASP A 125 1.55 -4.97 -6.00
C ASP A 125 1.09 -5.09 -4.53
N SER A 126 -0.14 -5.56 -4.33
CA SER A 126 -0.76 -5.61 -2.99
C SER A 126 -0.11 -6.63 -2.05
N LEU A 127 0.49 -7.70 -2.57
CA LEU A 127 1.19 -8.70 -1.76
C LEU A 127 2.55 -8.17 -1.31
N ALA A 128 3.31 -7.57 -2.22
CA ALA A 128 4.58 -6.91 -1.91
C ALA A 128 4.35 -5.78 -0.89
N ALA A 129 3.26 -5.02 -1.06
CA ALA A 129 2.87 -3.96 -0.12
C ALA A 129 2.56 -4.53 1.27
N ALA A 130 1.79 -5.62 1.35
CA ALA A 130 1.49 -6.28 2.61
C ALA A 130 2.74 -6.81 3.30
N ARG A 131 3.66 -7.44 2.55
CA ARG A 131 4.92 -7.97 3.08
C ARG A 131 5.83 -6.85 3.59
N GLY A 132 5.96 -5.76 2.84
CA GLY A 132 6.74 -4.59 3.25
C GLY A 132 6.23 -3.98 4.54
N MET A 133 4.91 -3.78 4.65
CA MET A 133 4.30 -3.28 5.89
C MET A 133 4.49 -4.24 7.07
N ALA A 134 4.32 -5.55 6.86
CA ALA A 134 4.47 -6.55 7.91
C ALA A 134 5.94 -6.68 8.37
N GLY A 135 6.93 -6.52 7.49
CA GLY A 135 8.35 -6.62 7.83
C GLY A 135 8.97 -5.38 8.47
N SER A 136 8.22 -4.27 8.52
CA SER A 136 8.76 -2.99 8.96
C SER A 136 9.12 -3.00 10.45
N PRO A 137 10.38 -2.72 10.84
CA PRO A 137 10.79 -2.60 12.25
C PRO A 137 10.07 -1.45 12.96
N ASN A 138 9.57 -0.48 12.20
CA ASN A 138 8.89 0.70 12.74
C ASN A 138 7.63 0.36 13.54
N PHE A 139 7.09 -0.85 13.37
CA PHE A 139 5.92 -1.35 14.08
C PHE A 139 6.25 -2.33 15.20
N ASP A 140 7.54 -2.56 15.52
CA ASP A 140 7.90 -3.40 16.66
C ASP A 140 7.35 -2.82 17.97
N GLY A 141 6.79 -3.68 18.81
CA GLY A 141 6.01 -3.30 20.00
C GLY A 141 4.65 -2.61 19.72
N LYS A 142 4.27 -2.40 18.45
CA LYS A 142 3.02 -1.76 18.00
C LYS A 142 2.27 -2.58 16.95
N PHE A 143 2.50 -3.90 16.97
CA PHE A 143 1.93 -4.86 16.06
C PHE A 143 1.34 -6.04 16.84
N ASP A 144 0.04 -6.29 16.66
CA ASP A 144 -0.70 -7.34 17.34
C ASP A 144 -0.65 -8.65 16.51
N TYR A 145 0.16 -9.61 16.96
CA TYR A 145 0.31 -10.92 16.31
C TYR A 145 -0.90 -11.84 16.51
N ILE A 146 -1.70 -11.59 17.54
CA ILE A 146 -2.81 -12.45 17.96
C ILE A 146 -4.01 -11.58 18.27
N PRO A 147 -5.23 -11.99 17.89
CA PRO A 147 -6.41 -11.35 18.40
C PRO A 147 -6.47 -11.47 19.93
N TYR A 148 -6.91 -10.41 20.58
CA TYR A 148 -7.00 -10.35 22.04
C TYR A 148 -8.36 -9.82 22.49
N GLU A 149 -8.63 -10.03 23.76
CA GLU A 149 -9.79 -9.43 24.43
C GLU A 149 -9.29 -8.61 25.62
N GLU A 150 -9.65 -7.34 25.65
CA GLU A 150 -9.34 -6.45 26.75
C GLU A 150 -10.64 -6.12 27.50
N TYR A 151 -10.63 -6.21 28.83
CA TYR A 151 -11.78 -5.92 29.68
C TYR A 151 -11.40 -4.87 30.72
N THR A 152 -12.19 -3.81 30.84
CA THR A 152 -12.00 -2.74 31.86
C THR A 152 -12.73 -3.04 33.17
N ALA A 153 -13.71 -3.94 33.12
CA ALA A 153 -14.46 -4.48 34.25
C ALA A 153 -15.11 -5.82 33.82
N PRO A 154 -15.66 -6.63 34.74
CA PRO A 154 -16.43 -7.82 34.38
C PRO A 154 -17.52 -7.48 33.35
N ASN A 155 -17.56 -8.19 32.23
CA ASN A 155 -18.46 -7.97 31.10
C ASN A 155 -18.33 -6.62 30.37
N SER A 156 -17.31 -5.82 30.64
CA SER A 156 -17.03 -4.56 29.94
C SER A 156 -15.83 -4.73 29.01
N ARG A 157 -16.08 -5.29 27.83
CA ARG A 157 -15.04 -5.44 26.80
C ARG A 157 -14.73 -4.09 26.17
N ARG A 158 -13.44 -3.79 26.04
CA ARG A 158 -12.90 -2.66 25.31
C ARG A 158 -12.48 -3.09 23.90
N PHE A 159 -12.77 -2.24 22.93
CA PHE A 159 -12.29 -2.37 21.56
C PHE A 159 -11.41 -1.16 21.26
N CYS A 160 -10.15 -1.40 20.91
CA CYS A 160 -9.15 -0.34 20.70
C CYS A 160 -8.46 -0.49 19.35
N ASN A 161 -7.86 -1.64 19.04
CA ASN A 161 -7.31 -1.99 17.73
C ASN A 161 -8.19 -3.00 16.99
N LEU A 162 -7.97 -3.21 15.70
CA LEU A 162 -8.76 -4.18 14.92
C LEU A 162 -8.62 -5.61 15.48
N MET A 163 -7.43 -5.98 15.96
CA MET A 163 -7.17 -7.29 16.57
C MET A 163 -7.89 -7.51 17.92
N SER A 164 -8.39 -6.44 18.56
CA SER A 164 -9.31 -6.56 19.71
C SER A 164 -10.74 -6.96 19.31
N GLY A 165 -11.06 -6.93 18.01
CA GLY A 165 -12.39 -7.13 17.45
C GLY A 165 -12.83 -8.61 17.42
N ARG A 166 -14.14 -8.83 17.55
CA ARG A 166 -14.73 -10.18 17.44
C ARG A 166 -14.50 -10.83 16.08
N TRP A 167 -14.46 -10.03 15.00
CA TRP A 167 -14.20 -10.52 13.65
C TRP A 167 -12.81 -11.16 13.54
N ALA A 168 -11.77 -10.46 14.01
CA ALA A 168 -10.39 -10.97 13.98
C ALA A 168 -10.26 -12.26 14.78
N TYR A 169 -10.89 -12.32 15.95
CA TYR A 169 -10.91 -13.52 16.79
C TYR A 169 -11.54 -14.73 16.06
N ARG A 170 -12.70 -14.53 15.41
CA ARG A 170 -13.36 -15.58 14.63
C ARG A 170 -12.49 -16.06 13.47
N LYS A 171 -11.89 -15.14 12.71
CA LYS A 171 -11.02 -15.47 11.58
C LYS A 171 -9.78 -16.23 11.99
N ALA A 172 -9.07 -15.78 13.03
CA ALA A 172 -7.92 -16.51 13.57
C ALA A 172 -8.31 -17.89 14.14
N THR A 173 -9.53 -18.02 14.69
CA THR A 173 -10.06 -19.31 15.13
C THR A 173 -10.26 -20.26 13.95
N SER A 174 -10.87 -19.79 12.86
CA SER A 174 -11.04 -20.58 11.63
C SER A 174 -9.70 -21.05 11.06
N ILE A 175 -8.71 -20.16 10.97
CA ILE A 175 -7.33 -20.49 10.56
C ILE A 175 -6.73 -21.57 11.48
N SER A 176 -6.94 -21.46 12.80
CA SER A 176 -6.37 -22.42 13.75
C SER A 176 -6.94 -23.84 13.68
N ILE A 177 -8.16 -23.98 13.15
CA ILE A 177 -8.86 -25.27 13.03
C ILE A 177 -8.39 -26.02 11.77
N ASP A 178 -8.09 -25.29 10.70
CA ASP A 178 -7.58 -25.87 9.48
C ASP A 178 -6.13 -26.36 9.66
N GLN A 179 -5.92 -27.65 9.35
CA GLN A 179 -4.62 -28.30 9.51
C GLN A 179 -3.54 -27.67 8.63
N ASN A 180 -3.90 -27.14 7.46
CA ASN A 180 -2.94 -26.54 6.52
C ASN A 180 -2.48 -25.14 6.94
N THR A 181 -3.28 -24.45 7.74
CA THR A 181 -3.00 -23.07 8.18
C THR A 181 -2.74 -22.99 9.69
N HIS A 182 -2.60 -24.15 10.34
CA HIS A 182 -2.41 -24.27 11.77
C HIS A 182 -1.07 -23.68 12.24
N GLY A 183 -1.15 -22.65 13.08
CA GLY A 183 0.00 -21.90 13.58
C GLY A 183 0.33 -20.65 12.76
N SER A 184 -0.47 -20.34 11.73
CA SER A 184 -0.38 -19.08 11.00
C SER A 184 -0.95 -17.89 11.78
N MET A 185 -0.35 -16.73 11.55
CA MET A 185 -0.86 -15.44 11.99
C MET A 185 -1.91 -14.92 11.00
N LEU A 186 -3.01 -14.39 11.53
CA LEU A 186 -3.96 -13.62 10.72
C LEU A 186 -3.36 -12.23 10.43
N VAL A 187 -3.32 -11.86 9.15
CA VAL A 187 -2.97 -10.50 8.71
C VAL A 187 -4.14 -9.89 7.95
N PRO A 188 -4.98 -9.07 8.61
CA PRO A 188 -6.10 -8.42 7.95
C PRO A 188 -5.62 -7.31 7.02
N ILE A 189 -6.11 -7.29 5.78
CA ILE A 189 -5.91 -6.20 4.83
C ILE A 189 -7.05 -5.21 5.01
N VAL A 190 -6.75 -4.04 5.56
CA VAL A 190 -7.70 -2.93 5.71
C VAL A 190 -7.54 -2.03 4.48
N LEU A 191 -8.65 -1.77 3.81
CA LEU A 191 -8.68 -0.87 2.66
C LEU A 191 -9.44 0.40 3.00
N GLY A 192 -9.16 1.47 2.29
CA GLY A 192 -10.04 2.62 2.27
C GLY A 192 -9.96 3.34 0.95
N ALA A 193 -11.02 4.02 0.56
CA ALA A 193 -11.01 4.85 -0.64
C ALA A 193 -11.74 6.15 -0.34
N ASP A 194 -11.18 7.24 -0.86
CA ASP A 194 -11.75 8.58 -0.72
C ASP A 194 -11.53 9.32 -2.03
N LYS A 195 -12.63 9.72 -2.69
CA LYS A 195 -12.55 10.43 -3.97
C LYS A 195 -12.16 11.89 -3.69
N THR A 196 -10.98 12.29 -4.14
CA THR A 196 -10.44 13.63 -3.87
C THR A 196 -10.30 14.45 -5.16
N THR A 197 -10.67 15.74 -5.09
CA THR A 197 -10.46 16.70 -6.20
C THR A 197 -9.12 17.41 -5.98
N VAL A 198 -8.18 17.29 -6.94
CA VAL A 198 -6.79 17.75 -6.77
C VAL A 198 -6.54 19.14 -7.38
N SER A 199 -7.39 19.64 -8.28
CA SER A 199 -7.30 21.03 -8.75
C SER A 199 -8.66 21.67 -9.00
N VAL A 200 -8.83 22.92 -8.55
CA VAL A 200 -10.03 23.74 -8.80
C VAL A 200 -9.80 24.79 -9.89
N ALA A 201 -8.54 25.13 -10.20
CA ALA A 201 -8.19 26.29 -11.01
C ALA A 201 -7.69 25.99 -12.44
N THR A 202 -7.19 24.78 -12.74
CA THR A 202 -6.54 24.49 -14.05
C THR A 202 -6.96 23.18 -14.72
N GLY A 203 -7.81 22.37 -14.07
CA GLY A 203 -8.38 21.20 -14.71
C GLY A 203 -9.15 20.33 -13.73
N HIS A 204 -10.31 19.82 -14.15
CA HIS A 204 -11.15 18.89 -13.38
C HIS A 204 -10.48 17.50 -13.21
N GLN A 205 -9.28 17.44 -12.64
CA GLN A 205 -8.63 16.20 -12.24
C GLN A 205 -9.10 15.80 -10.85
N GLU A 206 -9.90 14.75 -10.86
CA GLU A 206 -10.30 14.02 -9.66
C GLU A 206 -9.45 12.76 -9.62
N PHE A 207 -8.96 12.41 -8.44
CA PHE A 207 -8.31 11.13 -8.19
C PHE A 207 -9.20 10.33 -7.25
N HIS A 208 -9.22 9.02 -7.43
CA HIS A 208 -9.89 8.11 -6.50
C HIS A 208 -8.84 7.14 -5.95
N PRO A 209 -8.03 7.59 -4.98
CA PRO A 209 -7.04 6.74 -4.33
C PRO A 209 -7.72 5.61 -3.54
N VAL A 210 -7.07 4.45 -3.55
CA VAL A 210 -7.30 3.33 -2.64
C VAL A 210 -6.09 3.23 -1.75
N TYR A 211 -6.31 3.27 -0.45
CA TYR A 211 -5.32 3.10 0.59
C TYR A 211 -5.37 1.69 1.17
N MET A 212 -4.22 1.22 1.65
CA MET A 212 -4.06 -0.07 2.29
C MET A 212 -3.35 0.08 3.64
N SER A 213 -3.78 -0.74 4.60
CA SER A 213 -3.17 -0.87 5.93
C SER A 213 -3.29 -2.33 6.41
N LEU A 214 -2.49 -2.71 7.39
CA LEU A 214 -2.62 -4.00 8.06
C LEU A 214 -3.42 -3.85 9.36
N GLY A 215 -4.31 -4.81 9.63
CA GLY A 215 -5.14 -4.85 10.84
C GLY A 215 -4.37 -5.06 12.13
N ASN A 216 -3.16 -5.62 12.03
CA ASN A 216 -2.26 -5.88 13.15
C ASN A 216 -1.62 -4.61 13.70
N ILE A 217 -1.46 -3.57 12.88
CA ILE A 217 -0.82 -2.31 13.29
C ILE A 217 -1.75 -1.57 14.25
N HIS A 218 -1.19 -1.10 15.37
CA HIS A 218 -1.93 -0.31 16.36
C HIS A 218 -2.48 0.99 15.76
N ASN A 219 -3.65 1.41 16.25
CA ASN A 219 -4.34 2.58 15.69
C ASN A 219 -3.58 3.91 15.88
N ASP A 220 -2.72 4.01 16.90
CA ASP A 220 -1.87 5.19 17.12
C ASP A 220 -0.79 5.33 16.03
N MET A 221 -0.23 4.23 15.54
CA MET A 221 0.76 4.24 14.45
C MET A 221 0.18 4.70 13.12
N ARG A 222 -1.10 4.43 12.86
CA ARG A 222 -1.82 4.94 11.68
C ARG A 222 -1.89 6.48 11.64
N ARG A 223 -1.70 7.15 12.77
CA ARG A 223 -1.70 8.62 12.88
C ARG A 223 -0.30 9.24 12.89
N ALA A 224 0.75 8.44 13.01
CA ALA A 224 2.11 8.90 13.31
C ALA A 224 3.06 8.93 12.09
N HIS A 225 2.54 8.90 10.85
CA HIS A 225 3.31 9.02 9.60
C HIS A 225 4.43 7.98 9.37
N ARG A 226 4.22 6.70 9.73
CA ARG A 226 5.21 5.61 9.54
C ARG A 226 4.80 4.56 8.50
N GLU A 227 4.20 4.98 7.38
CA GLU A 227 3.69 4.07 6.34
C GLU A 227 2.70 3.01 6.85
N ALA A 228 2.07 3.27 8.01
CA ALA A 228 1.01 2.43 8.55
C ALA A 228 -0.26 2.44 7.68
N VAL A 229 -0.38 3.43 6.79
CA VAL A 229 -1.36 3.53 5.71
C VAL A 229 -0.60 3.99 4.47
N ILE A 230 -0.75 3.28 3.35
CA ILE A 230 -0.07 3.60 2.09
C ILE A 230 -1.08 3.70 0.94
N PRO A 231 -0.86 4.58 -0.05
CA PRO A 231 -1.63 4.54 -1.29
C PRO A 231 -1.29 3.24 -2.06
N LEU A 232 -2.30 2.43 -2.31
CA LEU A 232 -2.19 1.18 -3.06
C LEU A 232 -2.51 1.38 -4.54
N ALA A 233 -3.54 2.16 -4.86
CA ALA A 233 -4.00 2.36 -6.23
C ALA A 233 -4.63 3.73 -6.46
N PHE A 234 -4.67 4.17 -7.72
CA PHE A 234 -5.50 5.27 -8.20
C PHE A 234 -6.49 4.72 -9.22
N LEU A 235 -7.77 4.70 -8.84
CA LEU A 235 -8.84 4.18 -9.68
C LEU A 235 -9.21 5.17 -10.78
N SER A 236 -9.61 4.63 -11.92
CA SER A 236 -10.18 5.41 -13.01
C SER A 236 -11.58 5.90 -12.64
N ILE A 237 -11.86 7.17 -12.92
CA ILE A 237 -13.19 7.77 -12.73
C ILE A 237 -13.81 7.93 -14.11
N PRO A 238 -14.75 7.04 -14.51
CA PRO A 238 -15.44 7.18 -15.78
C PRO A 238 -16.30 8.45 -15.78
N LYS A 239 -16.14 9.25 -16.84
CA LYS A 239 -16.91 10.47 -17.08
C LYS A 239 -17.73 10.33 -18.36
N THR A 240 -18.92 10.92 -18.37
CA THR A 240 -19.78 10.99 -19.55
C THR A 240 -20.46 12.36 -19.67
N SER A 241 -21.17 12.61 -20.76
CA SER A 241 -21.99 13.81 -20.92
C SER A 241 -23.17 13.77 -19.94
N ARG A 242 -23.69 14.94 -19.54
CA ARG A 242 -24.82 15.02 -18.59
C ARG A 242 -26.05 14.23 -19.03
N GLU A 243 -26.22 14.03 -20.33
CA GLU A 243 -27.32 13.27 -20.93
C GLU A 243 -27.27 11.77 -20.61
N HIS A 244 -26.10 11.23 -20.23
CA HIS A 244 -25.89 9.81 -19.98
C HIS A 244 -25.46 9.49 -18.53
N ASP A 245 -25.40 10.48 -17.64
CA ASP A 245 -24.85 10.26 -16.29
C ASP A 245 -25.79 9.40 -15.41
N ASP A 246 -27.09 9.54 -15.64
CA ASP A 246 -28.18 8.77 -15.00
C ASP A 246 -28.62 7.55 -15.81
N ASP A 247 -27.90 7.20 -16.88
CA ASP A 247 -28.18 6.00 -17.66
C ASP A 247 -27.85 4.73 -16.86
N ASP A 248 -28.79 3.77 -16.83
CA ASP A 248 -28.66 2.54 -16.05
C ASP A 248 -27.45 1.71 -16.48
N GLU A 249 -27.17 1.66 -17.77
CA GLU A 249 -26.03 0.91 -18.32
C GLU A 249 -24.71 1.58 -17.92
N PHE A 250 -24.63 2.90 -18.00
CA PHE A 250 -23.47 3.63 -17.51
C PHE A 250 -23.28 3.46 -16.00
N CYS A 251 -24.35 3.54 -15.20
CA CYS A 251 -24.30 3.32 -13.76
C CYS A 251 -23.82 1.90 -13.40
N LEU A 252 -24.27 0.89 -14.16
CA LEU A 252 -23.79 -0.48 -14.01
C LEU A 252 -22.31 -0.60 -14.40
N PHE A 253 -21.91 0.00 -15.53
CA PHE A 253 -20.52 -0.01 -15.98
C PHE A 253 -19.58 0.63 -14.97
N LYS A 254 -19.97 1.78 -14.40
CA LYS A 254 -19.28 2.42 -13.26
C LYS A 254 -19.00 1.35 -12.19
N LYS A 255 -20.04 0.69 -11.69
CA LYS A 255 -19.93 -0.35 -10.65
C LYS A 255 -19.00 -1.50 -11.05
N GLN A 256 -19.17 -2.03 -12.25
CA GLN A 256 -18.34 -3.13 -12.78
C GLN A 256 -16.87 -2.75 -12.88
N LEU A 257 -16.56 -1.54 -13.38
CA LEU A 257 -15.20 -1.05 -13.54
C LEU A 257 -14.49 -1.01 -12.19
N TYR A 258 -15.09 -0.39 -11.17
CA TYR A 258 -14.53 -0.31 -9.83
C TYR A 258 -14.28 -1.68 -9.19
N HIS A 259 -15.28 -2.57 -9.22
CA HIS A 259 -15.18 -3.91 -8.62
C HIS A 259 -14.15 -4.77 -9.35
N SER A 260 -14.10 -4.70 -10.68
CA SER A 260 -13.09 -5.42 -11.48
C SER A 260 -11.69 -4.86 -11.23
N SER A 261 -11.56 -3.53 -11.09
CA SER A 261 -10.28 -2.91 -10.74
C SER A 261 -9.81 -3.35 -9.35
N LEU A 262 -10.65 -3.29 -8.32
CA LEU A 262 -10.29 -3.78 -6.98
C LEU A 262 -9.94 -5.27 -6.98
N ALA A 263 -10.70 -6.10 -7.70
CA ALA A 263 -10.42 -7.53 -7.82
C ALA A 263 -9.06 -7.80 -8.48
N GLN A 264 -8.67 -6.99 -9.47
CA GLN A 264 -7.36 -7.07 -10.12
C GLN A 264 -6.24 -6.60 -9.19
N ILE A 265 -6.41 -5.45 -8.54
CA ILE A 265 -5.46 -4.85 -7.58
C ILE A 265 -5.14 -5.82 -6.43
N LEU A 266 -6.16 -6.50 -5.91
CA LEU A 266 -6.04 -7.43 -4.78
C LEU A 266 -5.75 -8.88 -5.21
N SER A 267 -5.68 -9.16 -6.53
CA SER A 267 -5.42 -10.51 -7.03
C SER A 267 -4.09 -11.12 -6.55
N PRO A 268 -2.98 -10.37 -6.35
CA PRO A 268 -1.74 -10.93 -5.82
C PRO A 268 -1.89 -11.58 -4.43
N LEU A 269 -2.84 -11.11 -3.61
CA LEU A 269 -3.06 -11.65 -2.27
C LEU A 269 -3.74 -13.02 -2.26
N ARG A 270 -4.41 -13.43 -3.35
CA ARG A 270 -5.30 -14.61 -3.39
C ARG A 270 -4.64 -15.88 -2.87
N ASN A 271 -3.40 -16.15 -3.28
CA ASN A 271 -2.68 -17.34 -2.83
C ASN A 271 -2.46 -17.33 -1.31
N GLY A 272 -2.00 -16.20 -0.78
CA GLY A 272 -1.74 -16.01 0.64
C GLY A 272 -2.99 -15.92 1.52
N MET A 273 -4.19 -15.93 0.93
CA MET A 273 -5.45 -16.03 1.67
C MET A 273 -5.84 -17.47 2.00
N THR A 274 -5.28 -18.46 1.29
CA THR A 274 -5.58 -19.88 1.50
C THR A 274 -4.35 -20.68 1.90
N ASN A 275 -3.19 -20.33 1.35
CA ASN A 275 -1.92 -20.99 1.63
C ASN A 275 -1.07 -20.07 2.51
N PRO A 276 -0.44 -20.58 3.59
CA PRO A 276 0.42 -19.76 4.43
C PRO A 276 1.59 -19.18 3.64
N GLU A 277 1.82 -17.88 3.84
CA GLU A 277 2.99 -17.15 3.33
C GLU A 277 4.02 -16.99 4.46
N VAL A 278 5.30 -17.22 4.17
CA VAL A 278 6.37 -16.97 5.15
C VAL A 278 6.74 -15.50 5.08
N VAL A 279 6.46 -14.76 6.16
CA VAL A 279 6.65 -13.30 6.21
C VAL A 279 7.48 -12.94 7.44
N ARG A 280 8.52 -12.12 7.24
CA ARG A 280 9.25 -11.51 8.36
C ARG A 280 8.37 -10.46 9.02
N CYS A 281 8.29 -10.49 10.34
CA CYS A 281 7.45 -9.61 11.14
C CYS A 281 8.29 -8.48 11.79
N PRO A 282 7.65 -7.50 12.45
CA PRO A 282 8.36 -6.36 13.04
C PRO A 282 9.39 -6.74 14.10
N ASP A 283 9.13 -7.81 14.87
CA ASP A 283 10.06 -8.37 15.87
C ASP A 283 11.27 -9.08 15.26
N GLY A 284 11.31 -9.23 13.93
CA GLY A 284 12.39 -9.87 13.19
C GLY A 284 12.21 -11.37 12.98
N HIS A 285 11.23 -12.02 13.63
CA HIS A 285 10.88 -13.43 13.39
C HIS A 285 10.17 -13.58 12.04
N PHE A 286 10.34 -14.73 11.41
CA PHE A 286 9.46 -15.14 10.32
C PHE A 286 8.25 -15.85 10.91
N CYS A 287 7.07 -15.58 10.38
CA CYS A 287 5.84 -16.27 10.74
C CYS A 287 5.15 -16.76 9.48
N TRP A 288 4.45 -17.89 9.58
CA TRP A 288 3.40 -18.21 8.63
C TRP A 288 2.29 -17.17 8.77
N VAL A 289 1.82 -16.65 7.64
CA VAL A 289 0.79 -15.62 7.56
C VAL A 289 -0.33 -16.08 6.64
N ILE A 290 -1.57 -15.85 7.07
CA ILE A 290 -2.75 -15.86 6.20
C ILE A 290 -3.27 -14.44 6.09
N PHE A 291 -3.27 -13.93 4.86
CA PHE A 291 -3.89 -12.65 4.54
C PHE A 291 -5.40 -12.80 4.49
N GLU A 292 -6.14 -11.82 4.98
CA GLU A 292 -7.60 -11.83 4.91
C GLU A 292 -8.10 -10.43 4.57
N LEU A 293 -8.98 -10.31 3.58
CA LEU A 293 -9.63 -9.02 3.31
C LEU A 293 -10.50 -8.63 4.50
N GLY A 294 -10.09 -7.54 5.14
CA GLY A 294 -10.73 -6.97 6.31
C GLY A 294 -11.74 -5.87 5.95
N PRO A 295 -11.96 -4.91 6.86
CA PRO A 295 -12.89 -3.82 6.61
C PRO A 295 -12.38 -2.89 5.49
N PHE A 296 -13.34 -2.39 4.72
CA PHE A 296 -13.15 -1.31 3.77
C PHE A 296 -13.72 -0.03 4.39
N ILE A 297 -12.86 0.93 4.69
CA ILE A 297 -13.20 2.21 5.31
C ILE A 297 -13.55 3.17 4.18
N ALA A 298 -14.82 3.52 4.08
CA ALA A 298 -15.27 4.46 3.07
C ALA A 298 -16.40 5.34 3.58
N ASP A 299 -16.51 6.48 2.93
CA ASP A 299 -17.60 7.43 2.95
C ASP A 299 -18.91 6.79 2.39
N TYR A 300 -20.08 7.35 2.68
CA TYR A 300 -21.39 6.76 2.33
C TYR A 300 -21.56 6.50 0.82
N PRO A 301 -21.25 7.43 -0.10
CA PRO A 301 -21.33 7.18 -1.54
C PRO A 301 -20.48 5.99 -1.98
N GLU A 302 -19.26 5.87 -1.45
CA GLU A 302 -18.33 4.77 -1.70
C GLU A 302 -18.84 3.47 -1.08
N GLN A 303 -19.44 3.50 0.12
CA GLN A 303 -20.10 2.33 0.71
C GLN A 303 -21.26 1.84 -0.15
N VAL A 304 -22.08 2.75 -0.68
CA VAL A 304 -23.17 2.40 -1.61
C VAL A 304 -22.62 1.69 -2.84
N TYR A 305 -21.50 2.19 -3.36
CA TYR A 305 -20.82 1.65 -4.52
C TYR A 305 -20.20 0.27 -4.27
N LEU A 306 -19.48 0.14 -3.16
CA LEU A 306 -18.81 -1.08 -2.71
C LEU A 306 -19.84 -2.17 -2.39
N ALA A 307 -20.92 -1.84 -1.70
CA ALA A 307 -21.98 -2.80 -1.38
C ALA A 307 -22.90 -3.09 -2.57
N GLY A 308 -22.82 -2.32 -3.66
CA GLY A 308 -23.66 -2.47 -4.84
C GLY A 308 -25.13 -2.09 -4.60
N ILE A 309 -25.43 -1.35 -3.53
CA ILE A 309 -26.80 -1.01 -3.12
C ILE A 309 -27.33 0.23 -3.83
N VAL A 310 -28.61 0.52 -3.62
CA VAL A 310 -29.26 1.77 -4.03
C VAL A 310 -28.99 2.84 -2.97
N SER A 311 -28.72 4.07 -3.40
CA SER A 311 -28.53 5.19 -2.46
C SER A 311 -29.79 5.41 -1.61
N GLY A 312 -29.59 5.70 -0.32
CA GLY A 312 -30.64 5.79 0.69
C GLY A 312 -31.08 4.46 1.30
N TRP A 313 -30.55 3.32 0.84
CA TRP A 313 -30.95 2.00 1.35
C TRP A 313 -29.87 1.44 2.30
N CYS A 314 -30.29 0.61 3.26
CA CYS A 314 -29.36 -0.16 4.07
C CYS A 314 -28.96 -1.44 3.33
N PRO A 315 -27.67 -1.81 3.30
CA PRO A 315 -27.26 -3.13 2.83
C PRO A 315 -27.88 -4.21 3.73
N LYS A 316 -28.40 -5.27 3.11
CA LYS A 316 -28.93 -6.46 3.82
C LYS A 316 -27.81 -7.43 4.14
#